data_AF-W1F7T3-F1
#
_entry.id   AF-W1F7T3-F1
#
_cell.length_a   1.000
_cell.length_b   1.000
_cell.length_c   1.000
_cell.angle_alpha   90.00
_cell.angle_beta   90.00
_cell.angle_gamma   90.00
#
_symmetry.space_group_name_H-M   'P 1'
#
loop_
_entity.id
_entity.type
_entity.pdbx_description
1 polymer ?
#
loop_
_entity_poly.entity_id
_entity_poly.type
_entity_poly.pdbx_seq_one_letter_code
_entity_poly.pdbx_strand_id
1 'polypeptide(L)'
;MPRLASAVLPLCSQHPGQCGLFPLEKSLDAFAARYRLAEMAEHTLDVQYYIWQDDMSGRLLFSALLAAAKRGVRVRLLLDDNNTPGLDDILRLLDSHPRIEVRLFNPFSFRLLRPLGYITDFSRLNRRMHNKSFTVDGVVTLVGGRNIGDAYFGAGEEPLFFGFRCYGNRARGRGRCR
;
A
#
# COMPACT_ATOMS: atom_id res chain seq x y z
N MET A 1 -20.44 -12.11 2.91
CA MET A 1 -19.00 -12.28 2.65
C MET A 1 -18.54 -11.12 1.78
N PRO A 2 -17.34 -10.56 1.99
CA PRO A 2 -16.81 -9.49 1.15
C PRO A 2 -16.73 -9.86 -0.32
N ARG A 3 -16.90 -8.91 -1.24
CA ARG A 3 -16.82 -9.15 -2.69
C ARG A 3 -15.50 -9.79 -3.08
N LEU A 4 -14.38 -9.27 -2.57
CA LEU A 4 -13.05 -9.82 -2.85
C LEU A 4 -12.91 -11.25 -2.31
N ALA A 5 -13.38 -11.50 -1.09
CA ALA A 5 -13.37 -12.85 -0.52
C ALA A 5 -14.23 -13.81 -1.36
N SER A 6 -15.40 -13.38 -1.82
CA SER A 6 -16.30 -14.21 -2.64
C SER A 6 -15.68 -14.59 -3.98
N ALA A 7 -14.84 -13.72 -4.56
CA ALA A 7 -14.11 -14.02 -5.80
C ALA A 7 -12.89 -14.94 -5.57
N VAL A 8 -12.20 -14.79 -4.43
CA VAL A 8 -10.91 -15.47 -4.17
C VAL A 8 -11.09 -16.81 -3.45
N LEU A 9 -12.07 -16.94 -2.56
CA LEU A 9 -12.26 -18.13 -1.73
C LEU A 9 -12.46 -19.42 -2.55
N PRO A 10 -13.23 -19.45 -3.66
CA PRO A 10 -13.37 -20.66 -4.47
C PRO A 10 -12.04 -21.16 -5.04
N LEU A 11 -11.18 -20.25 -5.53
CA LEU A 11 -9.83 -20.57 -6.01
C LEU A 11 -8.97 -21.13 -4.88
N CYS A 12 -9.12 -20.55 -3.70
CA CYS A 12 -8.41 -20.97 -2.51
C CYS A 12 -8.84 -22.33 -1.96
N SER A 13 -10.12 -22.68 -2.10
CA SER A 13 -10.62 -24.02 -1.78
C SER A 13 -10.06 -25.08 -2.72
N GLN A 14 -9.79 -24.75 -3.99
CA GLN A 14 -9.17 -25.65 -4.95
C GLN A 14 -7.65 -25.83 -4.70
N HIS A 15 -6.99 -24.83 -4.11
CA HIS A 15 -5.54 -24.84 -3.86
C HIS A 15 -5.20 -24.59 -2.38
N PRO A 16 -5.62 -25.47 -1.45
CA PRO A 16 -5.39 -25.27 -0.02
C PRO A 16 -3.89 -25.21 0.31
N GLY A 17 -3.50 -24.21 1.11
CA GLY A 17 -2.10 -24.01 1.53
C GLY A 17 -1.21 -23.38 0.46
N GLN A 18 -1.77 -22.94 -0.67
CA GLN A 18 -1.04 -22.21 -1.71
C GLN A 18 -1.42 -20.72 -1.73
N CYS A 19 -0.60 -19.90 -2.37
CA CYS A 19 -0.98 -18.55 -2.80
C CYS A 19 -0.98 -18.52 -4.32
N GLY A 20 -1.91 -17.78 -4.91
CA GLY A 20 -1.85 -17.45 -6.32
C GLY A 20 -1.11 -16.15 -6.53
N LEU A 21 -0.27 -16.11 -7.57
CA LEU A 21 0.41 -14.91 -8.03
C LEU A 21 -0.03 -14.56 -9.46
N PHE A 22 -0.21 -13.27 -9.72
CA PHE A 22 -0.51 -12.73 -11.05
C PHE A 22 0.37 -11.51 -11.33
N PRO A 23 1.17 -11.51 -12.41
CA PRO A 23 2.01 -10.36 -12.73
C PRO A 23 1.20 -9.21 -13.34
N LEU A 24 1.47 -7.98 -12.87
CA LEU A 24 0.98 -6.73 -13.44
C LEU A 24 2.16 -5.99 -14.06
N GLU A 25 2.41 -6.28 -15.34
CA GLU A 25 3.57 -5.77 -16.06
C GLU A 25 3.40 -4.30 -16.43
N LYS A 26 2.20 -3.92 -16.90
CA LYS A 26 1.92 -2.56 -17.35
C LYS A 26 1.68 -1.62 -16.18
N SER A 27 2.30 -0.44 -16.24
CA SER A 27 2.17 0.61 -15.23
C SER A 27 0.74 1.10 -15.03
N LEU A 28 -0.05 1.19 -16.09
CA LEU A 28 -1.45 1.58 -15.98
C LEU A 28 -2.30 0.51 -15.28
N ASP A 29 -2.08 -0.77 -15.58
CA ASP A 29 -2.77 -1.88 -14.93
C ASP A 29 -2.43 -1.93 -13.44
N ALA A 30 -1.19 -1.62 -13.09
CA ALA A 30 -0.74 -1.48 -11.71
C ALA A 30 -1.46 -0.37 -10.93
N PHE A 31 -1.66 0.78 -11.55
CA PHE A 31 -2.44 1.87 -10.96
C PHE A 31 -3.92 1.47 -10.82
N ALA A 32 -4.50 0.99 -11.93
CA ALA A 32 -5.91 0.60 -11.99
C ALA A 32 -6.23 -0.49 -10.95
N ALA A 33 -5.34 -1.47 -10.76
CA ALA A 33 -5.50 -2.50 -9.74
C ALA A 33 -5.58 -1.90 -8.33
N ARG A 34 -4.69 -0.97 -7.95
CA ARG A 34 -4.73 -0.30 -6.65
C ARG A 34 -6.03 0.47 -6.45
N TYR A 35 -6.41 1.25 -7.47
CA TYR A 35 -7.62 2.07 -7.42
C TYR A 35 -8.87 1.18 -7.27
N ARG A 36 -9.02 0.16 -8.11
CA ARG A 36 -10.16 -0.78 -8.05
C ARG A 36 -10.19 -1.58 -6.75
N LEU A 37 -9.05 -2.03 -6.25
CA LEU A 37 -8.99 -2.73 -4.97
C LEU A 37 -9.40 -1.82 -3.80
N ALA A 38 -9.01 -0.54 -3.81
CA ALA A 38 -9.48 0.44 -2.83
C ALA A 38 -11.01 0.65 -2.92
N GLU A 39 -11.58 0.69 -4.12
CA GLU A 39 -13.04 0.76 -4.33
C GLU A 39 -13.77 -0.50 -3.83
N MET A 40 -13.16 -1.67 -4.00
CA MET A 40 -13.74 -2.96 -3.62
C MET A 40 -13.55 -3.31 -2.14
N ALA A 41 -12.69 -2.59 -1.41
CA ALA A 41 -12.45 -2.84 0.01
C ALA A 41 -13.71 -2.68 0.85
N GLU A 42 -13.93 -3.62 1.77
CA GLU A 42 -15.10 -3.65 2.66
C GLU A 42 -14.74 -3.60 4.15
N HIS A 43 -13.52 -3.98 4.55
CA HIS A 43 -13.13 -4.09 5.95
C HIS A 43 -11.82 -3.36 6.26
N THR A 44 -10.75 -3.65 5.52
CA THR A 44 -9.42 -3.10 5.82
C THR A 44 -8.63 -2.75 4.56
N LEU A 45 -7.88 -1.66 4.63
CA LEU A 45 -6.85 -1.28 3.68
C LEU A 45 -5.55 -1.01 4.41
N ASP A 46 -4.53 -1.81 4.14
CA ASP A 46 -3.19 -1.66 4.70
C ASP A 46 -2.21 -1.28 3.60
N VAL A 47 -1.70 -0.05 3.70
CA VAL A 47 -0.96 0.61 2.62
C VAL A 47 0.40 1.05 3.15
N GLN A 48 1.47 0.60 2.50
CA GLN A 48 2.85 0.94 2.89
C GLN A 48 3.63 1.33 1.64
N TYR A 49 4.21 2.53 1.63
CA TYR A 49 5.02 3.02 0.50
C TYR A 49 6.22 3.84 0.94
N TYR A 50 7.34 3.61 0.24
CA TYR A 50 8.56 4.40 0.42
C TYR A 50 8.42 5.82 -0.14
N ILE A 51 7.87 5.96 -1.35
CA ILE A 51 7.64 7.26 -1.99
C ILE A 51 6.16 7.37 -2.37
N TRP A 52 5.59 8.52 -2.04
CA TRP A 52 4.28 8.95 -2.48
C TRP A 52 4.38 10.39 -2.96
N GLN A 53 4.01 10.64 -4.21
CA GLN A 53 4.07 11.98 -4.80
C GLN A 53 2.73 12.72 -4.68
N ASP A 54 2.79 14.03 -4.49
CA ASP A 54 1.61 14.91 -4.56
C ASP A 54 1.28 15.29 -6.02
N ASP A 55 0.94 14.28 -6.82
CA ASP A 55 0.58 14.43 -8.23
C ASP A 55 -0.79 13.82 -8.52
N MET A 56 -1.18 13.72 -9.80
CA MET A 56 -2.51 13.25 -10.16
C MET A 56 -2.78 11.84 -9.62
N SER A 57 -1.86 10.91 -9.86
CA SER A 57 -1.98 9.52 -9.41
C SER A 57 -2.00 9.40 -7.89
N GLY A 58 -1.12 10.15 -7.20
CA GLY A 58 -1.09 10.16 -5.75
C GLY A 58 -2.38 10.70 -5.12
N ARG A 59 -2.91 11.81 -5.65
CA ARG A 59 -4.17 12.41 -5.19
C ARG A 59 -5.38 11.51 -5.46
N LEU A 60 -5.42 10.84 -6.61
CA LEU A 60 -6.47 9.89 -6.94
C LEU A 60 -6.49 8.71 -5.96
N LEU A 61 -5.32 8.16 -5.61
CA LEU A 61 -5.25 7.08 -4.62
C LEU A 61 -5.61 7.56 -3.22
N PHE A 62 -5.20 8.75 -2.78
CA PHE A 62 -5.68 9.31 -1.51
C PHE A 62 -7.19 9.48 -1.47
N SER A 63 -7.78 9.97 -2.56
CA SER A 63 -9.23 10.08 -2.70
C SER A 63 -9.91 8.71 -2.58
N ALA A 64 -9.34 7.67 -3.19
CA ALA A 64 -9.85 6.30 -3.08
C ALA A 64 -9.76 5.74 -1.65
N LEU A 65 -8.66 6.00 -0.93
CA LEU A 65 -8.50 5.63 0.48
C LEU A 65 -9.52 6.36 1.36
N LEU A 66 -9.71 7.66 1.17
CA LEU A 66 -10.70 8.45 1.89
C LEU A 66 -12.12 7.97 1.59
N ALA A 67 -12.43 7.65 0.33
CA ALA A 67 -13.72 7.10 -0.07
C ALA A 67 -13.98 5.75 0.62
N ALA A 68 -12.98 4.88 0.70
CA ALA A 68 -13.08 3.62 1.44
C ALA A 68 -13.34 3.86 2.94
N ALA A 69 -12.61 4.79 3.56
CA ALA A 69 -12.82 5.14 4.95
C ALA A 69 -14.23 5.69 5.22
N LYS A 70 -14.75 6.53 4.32
CA LYS A 70 -16.14 7.02 4.38
C LYS A 70 -17.16 5.87 4.34
N ARG A 71 -16.92 4.83 3.54
CA ARG A 71 -17.77 3.63 3.47
C ARG A 71 -17.73 2.73 4.71
N GLY A 72 -16.76 2.89 5.61
CA GLY A 72 -16.63 2.02 6.79
C GLY A 72 -15.30 1.29 6.92
N VAL A 73 -14.47 1.31 5.88
CA VAL A 73 -13.21 0.57 5.82
C VAL A 73 -12.19 1.18 6.78
N ARG A 74 -11.48 0.35 7.55
CA ARG A 74 -10.33 0.80 8.35
C ARG A 74 -9.09 0.91 7.45
N VAL A 75 -8.52 2.09 7.36
CA VAL A 75 -7.34 2.38 6.54
C VAL A 75 -6.13 2.60 7.43
N ARG A 76 -5.03 1.90 7.17
CA ARG A 76 -3.72 2.14 7.78
C ARG A 76 -2.74 2.51 6.68
N LEU A 77 -2.21 3.72 6.75
CA LEU A 77 -1.25 4.25 5.79
C LEU A 77 0.10 4.47 6.48
N LEU A 78 1.14 3.82 5.97
CA LEU A 78 2.52 3.99 6.43
C LEU A 78 3.40 4.54 5.30
N LEU A 79 3.99 5.72 5.51
CA LEU A 79 4.90 6.37 4.56
C LEU A 79 6.28 6.61 5.18
N ASP A 80 7.34 6.70 4.38
CA ASP A 80 8.68 7.12 4.84
C ASP A 80 8.81 8.66 4.79
N ASP A 81 9.15 9.32 5.91
CA ASP A 81 9.09 10.80 6.07
C ASP A 81 10.09 11.58 5.20
N ASN A 82 11.09 10.92 4.58
CA ASN A 82 12.04 11.64 3.71
C ASN A 82 11.40 12.17 2.43
N ASN A 83 10.35 11.48 1.95
CA ASN A 83 9.81 11.65 0.62
C ASN A 83 8.34 12.10 0.63
N THR A 84 7.93 12.83 1.66
CA THR A 84 6.61 13.48 1.78
C THR A 84 6.58 15.01 1.63
N PRO A 85 7.55 15.70 0.97
CA PRO A 85 7.45 17.16 0.84
C PRO A 85 6.16 17.55 0.10
N GLY A 86 5.38 18.46 0.69
CA GLY A 86 4.08 18.91 0.15
C GLY A 86 2.87 18.06 0.56
N LEU A 87 3.07 16.89 1.20
CA LEU A 87 1.96 16.02 1.62
C LEU A 87 1.46 16.30 3.03
N ASP A 88 2.11 17.16 3.80
CA ASP A 88 1.83 17.35 5.23
C ASP A 88 0.36 17.69 5.52
N ASP A 89 -0.22 18.63 4.79
CA ASP A 89 -1.61 19.04 4.98
C ASP A 89 -2.58 17.92 4.59
N ILE A 90 -2.29 17.19 3.49
CA ILE A 90 -3.10 16.07 3.02
C ILE A 90 -3.06 14.92 4.03
N LEU A 91 -1.87 14.58 4.53
CA LEU A 91 -1.70 13.50 5.50
C LEU A 91 -2.36 13.85 6.84
N ARG A 92 -2.23 15.10 7.29
CA ARG A 92 -2.92 15.59 8.49
C ARG A 92 -4.45 15.55 8.32
N LEU A 93 -4.95 15.93 7.14
CA LEU A 93 -6.38 15.85 6.84
C LEU A 93 -6.87 14.40 6.82
N LEU A 94 -6.12 13.49 6.21
CA LEU A 94 -6.45 12.06 6.19
C LEU A 94 -6.47 11.47 7.60
N ASP A 95 -5.44 11.73 8.42
CA ASP A 95 -5.33 11.23 9.79
C ASP A 95 -6.42 11.76 10.72
N SER A 96 -7.01 12.92 10.39
CA SER A 96 -8.16 13.45 11.15
C SER A 96 -9.44 12.62 10.98
N HIS A 97 -9.51 11.76 9.96
CA HIS A 97 -10.66 10.88 9.75
C HIS A 97 -10.63 9.70 10.72
N PRO A 98 -11.71 9.38 11.46
CA PRO A 98 -11.70 8.39 12.55
C PRO A 98 -11.43 6.93 12.14
N ARG A 99 -11.35 6.67 10.83
CA ARG A 99 -11.07 5.35 10.25
C ARG A 99 -9.78 5.30 9.44
N ILE A 100 -8.99 6.37 9.44
CA ILE A 100 -7.70 6.42 8.78
C ILE A 100 -6.65 6.66 9.85
N GLU A 101 -5.65 5.79 9.88
CA GLU A 101 -4.46 5.99 10.70
C GLU A 101 -3.27 6.20 9.78
N VAL A 102 -2.66 7.37 9.86
CA VAL A 102 -1.45 7.71 9.12
C VAL A 102 -0.26 7.64 10.06
N ARG A 103 0.73 6.82 9.70
CA ARG A 103 2.00 6.73 10.41
C ARG A 103 3.14 7.08 9.47
N LEU A 104 4.13 7.78 10.01
CA LEU A 104 5.37 8.07 9.30
C LEU A 104 6.49 7.22 9.89
N PHE A 105 7.17 6.47 9.04
CA PHE A 105 8.39 5.76 9.37
C PHE A 105 9.56 6.74 9.32
N ASN A 106 10.39 6.71 10.38
CA ASN A 106 11.51 7.63 10.60
C ASN A 106 11.12 9.13 10.59
N PRO A 107 10.17 9.59 11.44
CA PRO A 107 9.77 10.98 11.48
C PRO A 107 10.93 11.87 11.94
N PHE A 108 11.27 12.89 11.15
CA PHE A 108 12.29 13.86 11.53
C PHE A 108 11.77 14.73 12.68
N SER A 109 12.42 14.65 13.86
CA SER A 109 12.07 15.49 15.01
C SER A 109 12.25 17.00 14.77
N PHE A 110 13.04 17.39 13.76
CA PHE A 110 13.25 18.80 13.38
C PHE A 110 13.36 18.94 11.86
N ARG A 111 12.23 19.14 11.18
CA ARG A 111 12.17 19.33 9.71
C ARG A 111 12.96 20.54 9.20
N LEU A 112 13.20 21.55 10.04
CA LEU A 112 14.03 22.73 9.73
C LEU A 112 15.54 22.48 9.78
N LEU A 113 15.98 21.42 10.47
CA LEU A 113 17.40 21.07 10.63
C LEU A 113 17.80 19.85 9.79
N ARG A 114 17.03 19.53 8.73
CA ARG A 114 17.32 18.41 7.80
C ARG A 114 18.83 18.34 7.44
N PRO A 115 19.51 19.44 7.06
CA PRO A 115 20.94 19.41 6.73
C PRO A 115 21.86 19.03 7.90
N LEU A 116 21.53 19.46 9.14
CA LEU A 116 22.32 19.11 10.33
C LEU A 116 22.09 17.67 10.79
N GLY A 117 20.87 17.15 10.63
CA GLY A 117 20.55 15.75 10.94
C GLY A 117 21.27 14.73 10.05
N TYR A 118 21.62 15.12 8.81
CA TYR A 118 22.47 14.32 7.92
C TYR A 118 23.90 14.14 8.47
N ILE A 119 24.40 15.06 9.28
CA ILE A 119 25.78 15.03 9.78
C ILE A 119 25.92 14.09 10.99
N THR A 120 24.87 13.93 11.80
CA THR A 120 24.96 13.24 13.10
C THR A 120 24.49 11.78 13.09
N ASP A 121 23.76 11.31 12.06
CA ASP A 121 23.00 10.05 12.16
C ASP A 121 22.94 9.19 10.86
N PHE A 122 24.04 9.12 10.11
CA PHE A 122 24.16 8.43 8.80
C PHE A 122 23.71 6.95 8.80
N SER A 123 23.92 6.21 9.89
CA SER A 123 23.57 4.79 10.01
C SER A 123 22.06 4.57 10.13
N ARG A 124 21.35 5.46 10.83
CA ARG A 124 19.89 5.41 11.00
C ARG A 124 19.16 5.88 9.74
N LEU A 125 19.75 6.83 9.01
CA LEU A 125 19.25 7.39 7.75
C LEU A 125 19.21 6.39 6.58
N ASN A 126 20.03 5.34 6.62
CA ASN A 126 20.10 4.32 5.57
C ASN A 126 19.14 3.13 5.78
N ARG A 127 18.46 3.03 6.94
CA ARG A 127 17.44 2.00 7.19
C ARG A 127 16.07 2.53 6.79
N ARG A 128 15.80 2.55 5.49
CA ARG A 128 14.53 3.03 4.92
C ARG A 128 13.48 1.94 4.83
N MET A 129 12.23 2.32 4.98
CA MET A 129 11.10 1.42 4.69
C MET A 129 10.90 1.39 3.18
N HIS A 130 11.56 0.44 2.51
CA HIS A 130 11.44 0.25 1.06
C HIS A 130 10.26 -0.65 0.65
N ASN A 131 9.35 -0.94 1.58
CA ASN A 131 8.17 -1.74 1.29
C ASN A 131 7.18 -0.95 0.43
N LYS A 132 6.56 -1.67 -0.49
CA LYS A 132 5.49 -1.16 -1.37
C LYS A 132 4.42 -2.23 -1.39
N SER A 133 3.50 -2.12 -0.45
CA SER A 133 2.43 -3.10 -0.27
C SER A 133 1.07 -2.42 -0.22
N PHE A 134 0.09 -3.03 -0.85
CA PHE A 134 -1.30 -2.61 -0.82
C PHE A 134 -2.17 -3.84 -0.54
N THR A 135 -2.54 -4.04 0.72
CA THR A 135 -3.31 -5.22 1.16
C THR A 135 -4.76 -4.82 1.45
N VAL A 136 -5.70 -5.60 0.90
CA VAL A 136 -7.14 -5.34 1.00
C VAL A 136 -7.83 -6.53 1.68
N ASP A 137 -8.61 -6.21 2.71
CA ASP A 137 -9.43 -7.14 3.49
C ASP A 137 -8.69 -8.38 4.02
N GLY A 138 -7.35 -8.33 4.07
CA GLY A 138 -6.49 -9.45 4.45
C GLY A 138 -6.46 -10.63 3.46
N VAL A 139 -7.12 -10.51 2.30
CA VAL A 139 -7.27 -11.60 1.32
C VAL A 139 -6.45 -11.40 0.05
N VAL A 140 -6.21 -10.15 -0.32
CA VAL A 140 -5.50 -9.75 -1.54
C VAL A 140 -4.40 -8.76 -1.19
N THR A 141 -3.23 -8.91 -1.81
CA THR A 141 -2.12 -7.98 -1.64
C THR A 141 -1.40 -7.70 -2.96
N LEU A 142 -1.18 -6.43 -3.27
CA LEU A 142 -0.22 -6.01 -4.28
C LEU A 142 1.13 -5.79 -3.63
N VAL A 143 2.19 -6.30 -4.26
CA VAL A 143 3.58 -6.10 -3.84
C VAL A 143 4.48 -5.86 -5.07
N GLY A 144 5.55 -5.10 -4.90
CA GLY A 144 6.60 -4.98 -5.93
C GLY A 144 7.42 -3.70 -5.83
N GLY A 145 8.00 -3.24 -6.95
CA GLY A 145 8.99 -2.14 -7.00
C GLY A 145 8.43 -0.72 -7.22
N ARG A 146 7.22 -0.59 -7.76
CA ARG A 146 6.63 0.74 -8.08
C ARG A 146 6.15 1.50 -6.85
N ASN A 147 6.62 2.75 -6.72
CA ASN A 147 6.08 3.74 -5.79
C ASN A 147 4.79 4.39 -6.34
N ILE A 148 4.24 5.35 -5.60
CA ILE A 148 3.06 6.11 -6.03
C ILE A 148 3.47 7.45 -6.61
N GLY A 149 3.14 7.67 -7.88
CA GLY A 149 3.31 8.94 -8.59
C GLY A 149 3.20 8.78 -10.10
N ASP A 150 2.92 9.86 -10.83
CA ASP A 150 2.71 9.89 -12.28
C ASP A 150 3.91 9.33 -13.03
N ALA A 151 5.15 9.59 -12.58
CA ALA A 151 6.36 9.01 -13.17
C ALA A 151 6.40 7.47 -13.08
N TYR A 152 5.83 6.89 -12.02
CA TYR A 152 5.77 5.44 -11.83
C TYR A 152 4.63 4.79 -12.63
N PHE A 153 3.64 5.58 -13.06
CA PHE A 153 2.49 5.11 -13.82
C PHE A 153 2.54 5.49 -15.32
N GLY A 154 3.36 6.48 -15.69
CA GLY A 154 3.37 7.15 -17.00
C GLY A 154 4.49 6.78 -17.98
N ALA A 155 5.55 6.09 -17.57
CA ALA A 155 6.50 5.39 -18.46
C ALA A 155 7.49 4.58 -17.60
N GLY A 156 7.38 3.25 -17.60
CA GLY A 156 8.35 2.38 -16.88
C GLY A 156 7.94 0.91 -16.84
N GLU A 157 8.90 0.00 -17.03
CA GLU A 157 8.68 -1.45 -17.21
C GLU A 157 9.03 -2.30 -15.97
N GLU A 158 8.67 -1.88 -14.75
CA GLU A 158 8.94 -2.72 -13.57
C GLU A 158 7.80 -3.72 -13.31
N PRO A 159 7.98 -5.04 -13.45
CA PRO A 159 6.92 -6.00 -13.17
C PRO A 159 6.47 -5.94 -11.70
N LEU A 160 5.15 -5.95 -11.47
CA LEU A 160 4.54 -6.07 -10.14
C LEU A 160 3.87 -7.42 -9.98
N PHE A 161 3.68 -7.85 -8.73
CA PHE A 161 2.98 -9.10 -8.43
C PHE A 161 1.73 -8.80 -7.60
N PHE A 162 0.61 -9.29 -8.08
CA PHE A 162 -0.64 -9.42 -7.34
C PHE A 162 -0.66 -10.79 -6.69
N GLY A 163 -0.79 -10.85 -5.37
CA GLY A 163 -0.88 -12.09 -4.62
C GLY A 163 -2.20 -12.18 -3.87
N PHE A 164 -2.77 -13.38 -3.78
CA PHE A 164 -3.84 -13.68 -2.85
C PHE A 164 -3.49 -14.92 -2.04
N ARG A 165 -3.93 -14.95 -0.78
CA ARG A 165 -3.54 -16.02 0.15
C ARG A 165 -4.73 -16.91 0.49
N CYS A 166 -4.52 -18.20 0.33
CA CYS A 166 -5.52 -19.21 0.65
C CYS A 166 -5.33 -19.73 2.06
N TYR A 167 -6.13 -19.21 2.99
CA TYR A 167 -6.25 -19.77 4.33
C TYR A 167 -7.24 -20.93 4.30
N GLY A 168 -6.75 -22.14 4.04
CA GLY A 168 -7.47 -23.36 4.36
C GLY A 168 -7.51 -23.55 5.87
N ASN A 169 -8.59 -24.16 6.38
CA ASN A 169 -8.85 -24.40 7.80
C ASN A 169 -7.79 -25.34 8.43
N ARG A 170 -6.59 -24.81 8.69
CA ARG A 170 -5.56 -25.32 9.59
C ARG A 170 -4.46 -24.27 9.69
N ALA A 171 -4.42 -23.64 10.86
CA ALA A 171 -3.34 -22.75 11.26
C ALA A 171 -1.97 -23.44 11.10
N ARG A 172 -0.95 -22.63 10.77
CA ARG A 172 0.48 -22.95 10.71
C ARG A 172 0.98 -23.60 9.40
N GLY A 173 1.11 -22.78 8.35
CA GLY A 173 1.93 -23.13 7.20
C GLY A 173 2.36 -21.90 6.41
N ARG A 174 3.65 -21.76 6.12
CA ARG A 174 4.15 -20.86 5.07
C ARG A 174 3.60 -21.41 3.76
N GLY A 175 2.55 -20.80 3.22
CA GLY A 175 1.96 -21.25 1.97
C GLY A 175 2.97 -21.10 0.84
N ARG A 176 3.04 -22.08 -0.06
CA ARG A 176 3.89 -21.96 -1.25
C ARG A 176 3.14 -21.14 -2.28
N CYS A 177 3.75 -20.09 -2.79
CA CYS A 177 3.18 -19.36 -3.93
C CYS A 177 3.53 -20.11 -5.22
N ARG A 178 2.52 -20.25 -6.08
CA ARG A 178 2.66 -20.78 -7.44
C ARG A 178 2.04 -19.79 -8.41
#